data_AF-A0A376FRA6-F1
#
_entry.id   AF-A0A376FRA6-F1
#
_cell.length_a   1.000
_cell.length_b   1.000
_cell.length_c   1.000
_cell.angle_alpha   90.00
_cell.angle_beta   90.00
_cell.angle_gamma   90.00
#
_symmetry.space_group_name_H-M   'P 1'
#
loop_
_entity.id
_entity.type
_entity.pdbx_description
1 polymer ?
#
loop_
_entity_poly.entity_id
_entity_poly.type
_entity_poly.pdbx_seq_one_letter_code
_entity_poly.pdbx_strand_id
1 'polypeptide(L)' 'MANLPETPQWENGIYQIEVSDPVLGGPDGISNRQGKQLASRTLYLKQQVEKGGADL' A
#
# COMPACT_ATOMS: atom_id res chain seq x y z
N MET A 1 15.84 -9.47 4.56
CA MET A 1 14.67 -8.67 5.00
C MET A 1 13.63 -8.75 3.89
N ALA A 2 12.35 -8.85 4.21
CA ALA A 2 11.27 -8.91 3.21
C ALA A 2 10.55 -7.56 3.12
N ASN A 3 10.25 -7.12 1.90
CA ASN A 3 9.44 -5.94 1.63
C ASN A 3 7.97 -6.34 1.48
N LEU A 4 7.06 -5.39 1.72
CA LEU A 4 5.66 -5.61 1.37
C LEU A 4 5.52 -5.61 -0.17
N PRO A 5 4.72 -6.53 -0.73
CA PRO A 5 4.40 -6.48 -2.15
C PRO A 5 3.54 -5.25 -2.44
N GLU A 6 4.01 -4.40 -3.35
CA GLU A 6 3.31 -3.19 -3.80
C GLU A 6 2.60 -3.46 -5.11
N THR A 7 1.41 -2.90 -5.29
CA THR A 7 0.66 -2.99 -6.55
C THR A 7 0.16 -1.59 -6.89
N PRO A 8 0.27 -1.10 -8.13
CA PRO A 8 -0.16 0.26 -8.49
C PRO A 8 -1.69 0.36 -8.54
N GLN A 9 -2.32 0.30 -7.37
CA GLN A 9 -3.75 0.30 -7.18
C GLN A 9 -4.15 1.43 -6.22
N TRP A 10 -5.17 2.17 -6.61
CA TRP A 10 -5.81 3.11 -5.70
C TRP A 10 -6.79 2.38 -4.80
N GLU A 11 -6.37 2.14 -3.55
CA GLU A 11 -7.25 1.60 -2.52
C GLU A 11 -8.35 2.61 -2.16
N ASN A 12 -9.59 2.19 -1.92
CA ASN A 12 -10.68 3.11 -1.53
C ASN A 12 -10.52 3.64 -0.10
N GLY A 13 -9.87 2.87 0.78
CA GLY A 13 -9.58 3.25 2.17
C GLY A 13 -8.26 2.65 2.63
N ILE A 14 -7.74 3.17 3.73
CA ILE A 14 -6.64 2.55 4.47
C ILE A 14 -7.26 1.94 5.72
N TYR A 15 -7.03 0.66 5.92
CA TYR A 15 -7.51 -0.07 7.07
C TYR A 15 -6.87 0.48 8.34
N GLN A 16 -7.70 0.83 9.32
CA GLN A 16 -7.26 1.10 10.67
C GLN A 16 -7.16 -0.24 11.39
N ILE A 17 -5.99 -0.54 11.96
CA ILE A 17 -5.86 -1.71 12.82
C ILE A 17 -6.71 -1.53 14.08
N GLU A 18 -7.51 -2.54 14.37
CA GLU A 18 -8.38 -2.56 15.55
C GLU A 18 -7.63 -3.12 16.75
N VAL A 19 -8.07 -2.76 17.97
CA VAL A 19 -7.47 -3.29 19.21
C VAL A 19 -7.65 -4.81 19.31
N SER A 20 -8.72 -5.34 18.73
CA SER A 20 -8.99 -6.78 18.66
C SER A 20 -8.19 -7.52 17.59
N ASP A 21 -7.50 -6.81 16.69
CA ASP A 21 -6.71 -7.47 15.65
C ASP A 21 -5.46 -8.12 16.25
N PRO A 22 -5.15 -9.37 15.87
CA PRO A 22 -3.92 -10.01 16.30
C PRO A 22 -2.71 -9.33 15.64
N VAL A 23 -1.57 -9.32 16.33
CA VAL A 23 -0.32 -8.81 15.74
C VAL A 23 0.28 -9.90 14.84
N LEU A 24 -0.05 -9.86 13.55
CA LEU A 24 0.42 -10.80 12.53
C LEU A 24 1.21 -10.08 11.45
N GLY A 25 2.48 -10.47 11.29
CA GLY A 25 3.35 -10.03 10.21
C GLY A 25 3.24 -10.87 8.93
N GLY A 26 4.21 -10.75 8.04
CA GLY A 26 4.22 -11.42 6.74
C GLY A 26 3.38 -10.69 5.67
N PRO A 27 3.38 -11.18 4.42
CA PRO A 27 2.72 -10.52 3.27
C PRO A 27 1.21 -10.32 3.43
N ASP A 28 0.57 -11.25 4.16
CA ASP A 28 -0.88 -11.28 4.38
C ASP A 28 -1.26 -10.98 5.85
N GLY A 29 -0.26 -10.59 6.66
CA GLY A 29 -0.46 -10.22 8.05
C GLY A 29 -1.29 -8.95 8.21
N ILE A 30 -2.27 -8.97 9.11
CA ILE A 30 -3.17 -7.83 9.34
C ILE A 30 -2.41 -6.57 9.77
N SER A 31 -1.31 -6.73 10.51
CA SER A 31 -0.47 -5.61 10.95
C SER A 31 0.18 -4.85 9.80
N ASN A 32 0.36 -5.52 8.66
CA ASN A 32 0.96 -4.95 7.45
C ASN A 32 -0.06 -4.41 6.44
N ARG A 33 -1.37 -4.64 6.64
CA ARG A 33 -2.41 -4.26 5.67
C ARG A 33 -2.39 -2.76 5.36
N GLN A 34 -2.37 -1.92 6.40
CA GLN A 34 -2.35 -0.46 6.25
C GLN A 34 -1.12 0.03 5.47
N GLY A 35 0.05 -0.56 5.75
CA GLY A 35 1.31 -0.24 5.07
C GLY A 35 1.26 -0.65 3.60
N LYS A 36 0.74 -1.85 3.30
CA LYS A 36 0.55 -2.34 1.93
C LYS A 36 -0.39 -1.43 1.13
N GLN A 37 -1.50 -1.00 1.72
CA GLN A 37 -2.46 -0.11 1.06
C GLN A 37 -1.87 1.27 0.79
N LEU A 38 -1.12 1.83 1.74
CA LEU A 38 -0.40 3.10 1.56
C LEU A 38 0.67 3.00 0.47
N ALA A 39 1.46 1.92 0.48
CA ALA A 39 2.49 1.68 -0.52
C ALA A 39 1.87 1.52 -1.93
N SER A 40 0.77 0.76 -2.06
CA SER A 40 0.04 0.63 -3.32
C SER A 40 -0.49 1.96 -3.87
N ARG A 41 -1.11 2.80 -3.02
CA ARG A 41 -1.54 4.16 -3.42
C ARG A 41 -0.35 5.03 -3.83
N THR A 42 0.77 4.93 -3.13
CA THR A 42 1.99 5.68 -3.43
C THR A 42 2.56 5.27 -4.79
N LEU A 43 2.64 3.97 -5.07
CA LEU A 43 3.10 3.45 -6.36
C LEU A 43 2.15 3.86 -7.50
N TYR A 44 0.84 3.80 -7.27
CA TYR A 44 -0.16 4.29 -8.24
C TYR A 44 0.08 5.77 -8.57
N LEU A 45 0.19 6.63 -7.55
CA LEU A 45 0.41 8.07 -7.74
C LEU A 45 1.74 8.36 -8.43
N LYS A 46 2.81 7.67 -8.05
CA LYS A 46 4.11 7.77 -8.72
C LYS A 46 3.98 7.51 -10.22
N GLN A 47 3.28 6.44 -10.61
CA GLN A 47 3.05 6.14 -12.03
C GLN A 47 2.22 7.21 -12.74
N GLN A 48 1.22 7.81 -12.09
CA GLN A 48 0.45 8.91 -12.70
C GLN A 48 1.32 10.15 -12.94
N VAL A 49 2.19 10.50 -11.97
CA VAL A 49 3.13 11.61 -12.09
C VAL A 49 4.17 11.34 -13.17
N GLU A 50 4.72 10.12 -13.23
CA GLU A 50 5.69 9.72 -14.25
C GLU A 50 5.09 9.73 -15.66
N LYS A 51 3.82 9.33 -15.81
CA LYS A 51 3.08 9.44 -17.08
C LYS A 51 2.84 10.89 -17.47
N GLY A 52 2.30 11.71 -16.56
CA GLY A 52 2.01 13.12 -16.84
C GLY A 52 3.26 13.99 -17.01
N GLY A 53 4.39 13.57 -16.45
CA GLY A 53 5.70 14.20 -16.64
C GLY A 53 6.41 13.78 -17.93
N ALA A 54 5.90 12.79 -18.66
CA ALA A 54 6.39 12.41 -19.99
C ALA A 54 5.74 13.24 -21.12
N ASP A 55 4.68 14.00 -20.81
CA ASP A 55 3.93 14.84 -21.75
C ASP A 55 4.33 16.34 -21.68
N LEU A 56 5.44 16.68 -21.02
CA LEU A 56 6.06 18.03 -20.96
C LEU A 56 7.42 18.04 -21.66
#